data_AF-A0A8J6Y986-F1
#
_entry.id   AF-A0A8J6Y986-F1
#
_cell.length_a   1.000
_cell.length_b   1.000
_cell.length_c   1.000
_cell.angle_alpha   90.00
_cell.angle_beta   90.00
_cell.angle_gamma   90.00
#
_symmetry.space_group_name_H-M   'P 1'
#
loop_
_entity.id
_entity.type
_entity.pdbx_description
1 polymer ?
#
loop_
_entity_poly.entity_id
_entity_poly.type
_entity_poly.pdbx_seq_one_letter_code
_entity_poly.pdbx_strand_id
1 'polypeptide(L)'
;MNGLKNFFATMDKIFSSRQFDELAQIVFKLRFAIAAILFLLCVLLEIHGSSIGLYANFLSHPELDINLLGVSRRIRSDEWLVFTPFAFSQYFTDFSMISDLIRGTATNIFIVYGQAVHHLAMIFRPAQLGYFFLDQGSALAFFWAGRLIVLFIMSFEFARKILDAKKASSLLYAVMITFSPLAQWWWSVNSIAEILAAGQGLVLFWKLYLQRNDAKRFLFAAGVLWCAGIFIFGIYPAWQVSFGWAFLFCLIAVTPRDVLDTLRRDKIFWLVGLALVIVPIAHAILSSMEVVKLTAVT
;
A
#
# COMPACT_ATOMS: atom_id res chain seq x y z
N MET A 1 -2.49 -42.84 -0.33
CA MET A 1 -3.86 -42.34 -0.08
C MET A 1 -4.24 -42.26 1.41
N ASN A 2 -3.93 -43.25 2.26
CA ASN A 2 -4.32 -43.23 3.68
C ASN A 2 -3.65 -42.11 4.50
N GLY A 3 -2.37 -41.79 4.24
CA GLY A 3 -1.69 -40.68 4.92
C GLY A 3 -2.31 -39.31 4.65
N LEU A 4 -2.79 -39.06 3.43
CA LEU A 4 -3.43 -37.80 3.05
C LEU A 4 -4.79 -37.63 3.74
N LYS A 5 -5.60 -38.70 3.81
CA LYS A 5 -6.88 -38.70 4.53
C LYS A 5 -6.69 -38.48 6.04
N ASN A 6 -5.68 -39.14 6.64
CA ASN A 6 -5.37 -38.96 8.06
C ASN A 6 -4.85 -37.55 8.36
N PHE A 7 -4.08 -36.95 7.44
CA PHE A 7 -3.66 -35.56 7.55
C PHE A 7 -4.85 -34.60 7.57
N PHE A 8 -5.78 -34.72 6.62
CA PHE A 8 -6.99 -33.87 6.58
C PHE A 8 -7.88 -34.07 7.82
N ALA A 9 -8.12 -35.31 8.25
CA ALA A 9 -8.88 -35.57 9.47
C ALA A 9 -8.24 -34.98 10.73
N THR A 10 -6.90 -34.99 10.79
CA THR A 10 -6.15 -34.37 11.89
C THR A 10 -6.26 -32.84 11.85
N MET A 11 -6.17 -32.25 10.66
CA MET A 11 -6.38 -30.81 10.46
C MET A 11 -7.79 -30.38 10.85
N ASP A 12 -8.81 -31.11 10.40
CA ASP A 12 -10.22 -30.82 10.74
C ASP A 12 -10.44 -30.87 12.26
N LYS A 13 -9.83 -31.84 12.95
CA LYS A 13 -9.91 -31.94 14.42
C LYS A 13 -9.21 -30.78 15.12
N ILE A 14 -8.08 -30.30 14.60
CA ILE A 14 -7.36 -29.14 15.15
C ILE A 14 -8.17 -27.85 14.91
N PHE A 15 -8.67 -27.65 13.69
CA PHE A 15 -9.44 -26.46 13.31
C PHE A 15 -10.82 -26.39 13.96
N SER A 16 -11.41 -27.53 14.33
CA SER A 16 -12.67 -27.60 15.10
C SER A 16 -12.47 -27.61 16.62
N SER A 17 -11.22 -27.53 17.10
CA SER A 17 -10.94 -27.53 18.53
C SER A 17 -11.29 -26.19 19.16
N ARG A 18 -11.82 -26.24 20.39
CA ARG A 18 -12.10 -25.04 21.20
C ARG A 18 -10.87 -24.14 21.39
N GLN A 19 -9.69 -24.74 21.53
CA GLN A 19 -8.42 -24.00 21.68
C GLN A 19 -8.10 -23.17 20.42
N PHE A 20 -8.35 -23.73 19.24
CA PHE A 20 -8.18 -23.02 17.99
C PHE A 20 -9.15 -21.84 17.87
N ASP A 21 -10.41 -22.03 18.26
CA ASP A 21 -11.39 -20.94 18.30
C ASP A 21 -10.98 -19.81 19.26
N GLU A 22 -10.52 -20.15 20.47
CA GLU A 22 -10.03 -19.19 21.45
C GLU A 22 -8.83 -18.40 20.91
N LEU A 23 -7.86 -19.08 20.30
CA LEU A 23 -6.71 -18.45 19.64
C LEU A 23 -7.15 -17.53 18.50
N ALA A 24 -8.05 -17.98 17.63
CA ALA A 24 -8.55 -17.18 16.51
C ALA A 24 -9.27 -15.91 16.99
N GLN A 25 -9.98 -15.97 18.12
CA GLN A 25 -10.59 -14.79 18.74
C GLN A 25 -9.55 -13.83 19.31
N ILE A 26 -8.49 -14.33 19.95
CA ILE A 26 -7.37 -13.50 20.44
C ILE A 26 -6.69 -12.80 19.27
N VAL A 27 -6.31 -13.54 18.23
CA VAL A 27 -5.69 -13.00 17.01
C VAL A 27 -6.61 -11.94 16.39
N PHE A 28 -7.90 -12.22 16.27
CA PHE A 28 -8.85 -11.26 15.75
C PHE A 28 -8.92 -9.97 16.58
N LYS A 29 -8.97 -10.07 17.91
CA LYS A 29 -9.01 -8.90 18.81
C LYS A 29 -7.72 -8.07 18.71
N LEU A 30 -6.57 -8.74 18.63
CA LEU A 30 -5.24 -8.10 18.61
C LEU A 30 -4.70 -7.83 17.21
N ARG A 31 -5.45 -8.10 16.13
CA ARG A 31 -4.96 -8.07 14.74
C ARG A 31 -4.19 -6.82 14.34
N PHE A 32 -4.59 -5.64 14.80
CA PHE A 32 -3.88 -4.39 14.50
C PHE A 32 -2.55 -4.29 15.25
N ALA A 33 -2.49 -4.75 16.51
CA ALA A 33 -1.26 -4.82 17.28
C ALA A 33 -0.31 -5.88 16.70
N ILE A 34 -0.83 -7.05 16.32
CA ILE A 34 -0.06 -8.10 15.65
C ILE A 34 0.51 -7.57 14.32
N ALA A 35 -0.32 -6.91 13.50
CA ALA A 35 0.13 -6.29 12.26
C ALA A 35 1.24 -5.25 12.48
N ALA A 36 1.11 -4.40 13.50
CA ALA A 36 2.14 -3.41 13.84
C ALA A 36 3.44 -4.07 14.31
N ILE A 37 3.36 -5.10 15.17
CA ILE A 37 4.54 -5.83 15.64
C ILE A 37 5.23 -6.54 14.48
N LEU A 38 4.48 -7.23 13.61
CA LEU A 38 5.05 -7.88 12.42
C LEU A 38 5.71 -6.88 11.49
N PHE A 39 5.08 -5.73 11.27
CA PHE A 39 5.66 -4.66 10.49
C PHE A 39 7.00 -4.18 11.07
N LEU A 40 7.04 -3.89 12.37
CA LEU A 40 8.26 -3.46 13.06
C LEU A 40 9.35 -4.54 13.00
N LEU A 41 9.00 -5.81 13.17
CA LEU A 41 9.95 -6.91 13.05
C LEU A 41 10.52 -7.01 11.63
N CYS A 42 9.69 -6.88 10.60
CA CYS A 42 10.19 -6.87 9.22
C CYS A 42 11.14 -5.71 8.96
N VAL A 43 10.81 -4.51 9.45
CA VAL A 43 11.67 -3.33 9.29
C VAL A 43 13.01 -3.51 10.03
N LEU A 44 12.97 -3.91 11.32
CA LEU A 44 14.16 -4.08 12.15
C LEU A 44 15.09 -5.20 11.68
N LEU A 45 14.54 -6.21 11.01
CA LEU A 45 15.28 -7.36 10.49
C LEU A 45 15.53 -7.25 8.97
N GLU A 46 15.22 -6.10 8.36
CA GLU A 46 15.39 -5.83 6.93
C GLU A 46 14.72 -6.86 6.00
N ILE A 47 13.58 -7.42 6.43
CA ILE A 47 12.86 -8.44 5.68
C ILE A 47 12.03 -7.78 4.57
N HIS A 48 12.44 -8.03 3.32
CA HIS A 48 11.75 -7.57 2.11
C HIS A 48 11.70 -8.65 1.01
N GLY A 49 10.82 -8.45 0.02
CA GLY A 49 10.64 -9.39 -1.10
C GLY A 49 11.47 -9.09 -2.35
N SER A 50 12.32 -8.05 -2.32
CA SER A 50 13.15 -7.67 -3.47
C SER A 50 14.17 -8.74 -3.83
N SER A 51 14.37 -9.00 -5.13
CA SER A 51 15.48 -9.82 -5.64
C SER A 51 16.78 -9.04 -5.78
N ILE A 52 17.00 -8.03 -4.92
CA ILE A 52 18.22 -7.20 -4.90
C ILE A 52 19.50 -8.04 -4.71
N GLY A 53 19.40 -9.22 -4.09
CA GLY A 53 20.50 -10.18 -3.97
C GLY A 53 21.12 -10.59 -5.31
N LEU A 54 20.42 -10.43 -6.44
CA LEU A 54 21.02 -10.64 -7.76
C LEU A 54 22.22 -9.74 -8.07
N TYR A 55 22.35 -8.59 -7.41
CA TYR A 55 23.53 -7.72 -7.53
C TYR A 55 24.81 -8.39 -7.07
N ALA A 56 24.74 -9.34 -6.14
CA ALA A 56 25.87 -10.18 -5.73
C ALA A 56 26.59 -10.80 -6.94
N ASN A 57 25.82 -11.25 -7.93
CA ASN A 57 26.37 -11.82 -9.17
C ASN A 57 27.04 -10.77 -10.06
N PHE A 58 26.49 -9.56 -10.16
CA PHE A 58 27.08 -8.47 -10.94
C PHE A 58 28.37 -7.94 -10.31
N LEU A 59 28.46 -8.00 -8.98
CA LEU A 59 29.63 -7.59 -8.21
C LEU A 59 30.70 -8.67 -8.11
N SER A 60 30.50 -9.84 -8.74
CA SER A 60 31.40 -11.01 -8.61
C SER A 60 31.58 -11.51 -7.17
N HIS A 61 30.56 -11.30 -6.33
CA HIS A 61 30.51 -11.67 -4.91
C HIS A 61 29.22 -12.47 -4.61
N PRO A 62 29.04 -13.67 -5.18
CA PRO A 62 27.79 -14.44 -5.05
C PRO A 62 27.43 -14.82 -3.61
N GLU A 63 28.40 -14.81 -2.69
CA GLU A 63 28.20 -15.02 -1.26
C GLU A 63 27.31 -13.94 -0.59
N LEU A 64 27.11 -12.79 -1.25
CA LEU A 64 26.25 -11.72 -0.76
C LEU A 64 24.76 -11.94 -1.07
N ASP A 65 24.39 -12.96 -1.86
CA ASP A 65 22.98 -13.31 -2.13
C ASP A 65 22.39 -14.11 -0.94
N ILE A 66 22.12 -13.41 0.17
CA ILE A 66 21.59 -13.99 1.39
C ILE A 66 20.06 -13.99 1.35
N ASN A 67 19.47 -15.16 1.16
CA ASN A 67 18.02 -15.35 1.11
C ASN A 67 17.51 -16.02 2.39
N LEU A 68 16.57 -15.39 3.09
CA LEU A 68 15.88 -16.01 4.23
C LEU A 68 14.99 -17.18 3.79
N LEU A 69 14.26 -16.99 2.68
CA LEU A 69 13.36 -17.97 2.09
C LEU A 69 13.36 -17.85 0.56
N GLY A 70 13.41 -19.00 -0.13
CA GLY A 70 13.35 -19.04 -1.59
C GLY A 70 14.68 -18.68 -2.25
N VAL A 71 14.60 -18.11 -3.46
CA VAL A 71 15.76 -17.70 -4.27
C VAL A 71 15.48 -16.38 -4.99
N SER A 72 16.51 -15.56 -5.12
CA SER A 72 16.57 -14.39 -6.00
C SER A 72 16.25 -14.77 -7.45
N ARG A 73 15.36 -14.02 -8.13
CA ARG A 73 14.93 -14.34 -9.50
C ARG A 73 15.06 -13.14 -10.43
N ARG A 74 15.49 -13.38 -11.66
CA ARG A 74 15.67 -12.33 -12.68
C ARG A 74 14.36 -11.68 -13.13
N ILE A 75 13.25 -12.40 -12.98
CA ILE A 75 11.93 -11.87 -13.31
C ILE A 75 11.63 -10.63 -12.46
N ARG A 76 10.89 -9.68 -13.03
CA ARG A 76 10.62 -8.37 -12.41
C ARG A 76 11.90 -7.55 -12.19
N SER A 77 12.82 -7.56 -13.16
CA SER A 77 14.00 -6.69 -13.16
C SER A 77 13.63 -5.21 -13.10
N ASP A 78 12.45 -4.80 -13.56
CA ASP A 78 11.95 -3.46 -13.30
C ASP A 78 11.89 -3.15 -11.79
N GLU A 79 11.55 -4.10 -10.92
CA GLU A 79 11.63 -3.89 -9.47
C GLU A 79 13.06 -3.77 -8.97
N TRP A 80 13.82 -4.86 -8.98
CA TRP A 80 15.10 -4.94 -8.26
C TRP A 80 16.28 -4.33 -9.04
N LEU A 81 16.21 -4.24 -10.37
CA LEU A 81 17.28 -3.66 -11.21
C LEU A 81 17.03 -2.18 -11.54
N VAL A 82 15.79 -1.68 -11.44
CA VAL A 82 15.46 -0.29 -11.78
C VAL A 82 14.94 0.50 -10.58
N PHE A 83 13.77 0.14 -10.04
CA PHE A 83 13.11 0.97 -9.03
C PHE A 83 13.79 0.94 -7.66
N THR A 84 14.33 -0.20 -7.24
CA THR A 84 15.07 -0.31 -5.97
C THR A 84 16.37 0.52 -5.99
N PRO A 85 17.21 0.46 -7.04
CA PRO A 85 18.32 1.39 -7.22
C PRO A 85 17.90 2.86 -7.29
N PHE A 86 16.77 3.18 -7.92
CA PHE A 86 16.27 4.56 -7.95
C PHE A 86 15.90 5.04 -6.54
N ALA A 87 15.27 4.20 -5.72
CA ALA A 87 14.98 4.53 -4.32
C ALA A 87 16.28 4.75 -3.53
N PHE A 88 17.27 3.88 -3.72
CA PHE A 88 18.56 3.97 -3.03
C PHE A 88 19.39 5.17 -3.47
N SER A 89 19.25 5.59 -4.73
CA SER A 89 19.90 6.79 -5.26
C SER A 89 19.51 8.06 -4.49
N GLN A 90 18.32 8.09 -3.88
CA GLN A 90 17.84 9.27 -3.15
C GLN A 90 18.63 9.61 -1.89
N TYR A 91 19.31 8.62 -1.29
CA TYR A 91 20.25 8.85 -0.19
C TYR A 91 21.49 9.63 -0.61
N PHE A 92 21.74 9.76 -1.91
CA PHE A 92 22.87 10.50 -2.47
C PHE A 92 22.45 11.81 -3.15
N THR A 93 21.15 12.15 -3.11
CA THR A 93 20.61 13.36 -3.75
C THR A 93 19.78 14.21 -2.80
N ASP A 94 19.94 14.02 -1.49
CA ASP A 94 19.20 14.71 -0.43
C ASP A 94 17.67 14.69 -0.66
N PHE A 95 17.15 13.58 -1.20
CA PHE A 95 15.74 13.42 -1.55
C PHE A 95 15.19 14.55 -2.46
N SER A 96 16.01 15.10 -3.36
CA SER A 96 15.59 16.09 -4.35
C SER A 96 14.59 15.52 -5.37
N MET A 97 13.60 16.33 -5.74
CA MET A 97 12.62 15.96 -6.77
C MET A 97 13.24 15.78 -8.16
N ILE A 98 14.31 16.52 -8.45
CA ILE A 98 15.08 16.42 -9.69
C ILE A 98 16.43 15.79 -9.37
N SER A 99 16.76 14.73 -10.10
CA SER A 99 18.02 14.00 -9.96
C SER A 99 18.67 13.78 -11.32
N ASP A 100 19.98 14.00 -11.39
CA ASP A 100 20.82 13.68 -12.54
C ASP A 100 21.43 12.27 -12.43
N LEU A 101 21.36 11.64 -11.25
CA LEU A 101 22.11 10.43 -10.93
C LEU A 101 21.60 9.21 -11.72
N ILE A 102 20.29 9.08 -11.88
CA ILE A 102 19.68 7.87 -12.46
C ILE A 102 19.75 7.80 -13.99
N ARG A 103 19.89 8.94 -14.67
CA ARG A 103 19.88 9.03 -16.15
C ARG A 103 21.05 9.83 -16.73
N GLY A 104 21.93 10.38 -15.91
CA GLY A 104 22.98 11.30 -16.35
C GLY A 104 22.44 12.64 -16.87
N THR A 105 21.18 12.96 -16.57
CA THR A 105 20.49 14.19 -17.01
C THR A 105 19.31 14.48 -16.10
N ALA A 106 18.89 15.75 -16.05
CA ALA A 106 17.82 16.24 -15.20
C ALA A 106 16.56 15.41 -15.37
N THR A 107 16.20 14.68 -14.32
CA THR A 107 15.08 13.75 -14.34
C THR A 107 14.20 13.95 -13.11
N ASN A 108 12.90 14.09 -13.33
CA ASN A 108 11.93 14.10 -12.25
C ASN A 108 11.70 12.68 -11.74
N ILE A 109 12.13 12.42 -10.51
CA ILE A 109 12.07 11.08 -9.91
C ILE A 109 10.80 10.86 -9.09
N PHE A 110 9.96 11.89 -8.95
CA PHE A 110 8.78 11.86 -8.11
C PHE A 110 7.50 11.44 -8.84
N ILE A 111 7.13 12.13 -9.92
CA ILE A 111 5.84 11.89 -10.59
C ILE A 111 5.87 10.58 -11.37
N VAL A 112 6.88 10.40 -12.22
CA VAL A 112 6.98 9.23 -13.11
C VAL A 112 7.44 7.99 -12.36
N TYR A 113 8.50 8.14 -11.56
CA TYR A 113 9.15 7.00 -10.90
C TYR A 113 8.73 6.79 -9.45
N GLY A 114 7.98 7.74 -8.87
CA GLY A 114 7.33 7.52 -7.60
C GLY A 114 8.24 7.38 -6.39
N GLN A 115 9.45 7.93 -6.47
CA GLN A 115 10.47 7.82 -5.43
C GLN A 115 10.23 8.79 -4.27
N ALA A 116 10.89 8.54 -3.14
CA ALA A 116 10.83 9.41 -1.97
C ALA A 116 11.53 10.74 -2.25
N VAL A 117 10.86 11.86 -1.98
CA VAL A 117 11.39 13.22 -2.17
C VAL A 117 10.94 14.17 -1.06
N HIS A 118 11.69 15.21 -0.75
CA HIS A 118 11.26 16.25 0.19
C HIS A 118 10.16 17.14 -0.42
N HIS A 119 8.93 16.63 -0.43
CA HIS A 119 7.76 17.31 -0.97
C HIS A 119 6.49 16.99 -0.16
N LEU A 120 5.59 17.97 0.00
CA LEU A 120 4.37 17.83 0.80
C LEU A 120 3.47 16.68 0.32
N ALA A 121 3.42 16.42 -0.99
CA ALA A 121 2.64 15.31 -1.55
C ALA A 121 3.11 13.91 -1.13
N MET A 122 4.28 13.77 -0.47
CA MET A 122 4.73 12.49 0.09
C MET A 122 3.79 11.93 1.15
N ILE A 123 2.96 12.75 1.79
CA ILE A 123 1.93 12.26 2.70
C ILE A 123 0.98 11.25 2.02
N PHE A 124 0.82 11.34 0.70
CA PHE A 124 0.01 10.42 -0.11
C PHE A 124 0.81 9.22 -0.66
N ARG A 125 2.06 9.03 -0.22
CA ARG A 125 2.90 7.86 -0.51
C ARG A 125 3.44 7.23 0.78
N PRO A 126 2.56 6.74 1.68
CA PRO A 126 2.97 6.26 2.99
C PRO A 126 4.04 5.17 2.94
N ALA A 127 4.00 4.26 1.97
CA ALA A 127 4.97 3.19 1.82
C ALA A 127 6.40 3.71 1.57
N GLN A 128 6.56 4.92 1.04
CA GLN A 128 7.86 5.53 0.74
C GLN A 128 8.40 6.36 1.91
N LEU A 129 7.62 6.61 2.96
CA LEU A 129 8.05 7.50 4.06
C LEU A 129 9.23 6.93 4.85
N GLY A 130 9.36 5.61 4.92
CA GLY A 130 10.47 4.94 5.60
C GLY A 130 11.84 5.39 5.12
N TYR A 131 11.97 5.76 3.85
CA TYR A 131 13.24 6.21 3.26
C TYR A 131 13.78 7.52 3.88
N PHE A 132 12.96 8.34 4.54
CA PHE A 132 13.43 9.59 5.14
C PHE A 132 14.16 9.42 6.48
N PHE A 133 13.97 8.29 7.17
CA PHE A 133 14.42 8.13 8.55
C PHE A 133 15.01 6.75 8.87
N LEU A 134 15.10 5.86 7.88
CA LEU A 134 15.71 4.54 7.98
C LEU A 134 16.93 4.45 7.06
N ASP A 135 17.75 3.41 7.23
CA ASP A 135 18.77 3.05 6.25
C ASP A 135 18.15 2.31 5.05
N GLN A 136 18.94 2.07 4.00
CA GLN A 136 18.48 1.49 2.74
C GLN A 136 17.77 0.13 2.92
N GLY A 137 18.33 -0.77 3.74
CA GLY A 137 17.76 -2.09 4.01
C GLY A 137 16.44 -2.01 4.76
N SER A 138 16.42 -1.29 5.89
CA SER A 138 15.20 -1.11 6.70
C SER A 138 14.12 -0.32 5.95
N ALA A 139 14.49 0.68 5.13
CA ALA A 139 13.56 1.44 4.30
C ALA A 139 12.93 0.58 3.19
N LEU A 140 13.71 -0.29 2.56
CA LEU A 140 13.18 -1.25 1.57
C LEU A 140 12.22 -2.23 2.25
N ALA A 141 12.55 -2.72 3.45
CA ALA A 141 11.64 -3.53 4.26
C ALA A 141 10.37 -2.77 4.67
N PHE A 142 10.47 -1.49 5.04
CA PHE A 142 9.33 -0.62 5.32
C PHE A 142 8.40 -0.55 4.11
N PHE A 143 8.95 -0.31 2.92
CA PHE A 143 8.20 -0.24 1.68
C PHE A 143 7.50 -1.57 1.36
N TRP A 144 8.22 -2.70 1.43
CA TRP A 144 7.68 -4.01 1.10
C TRP A 144 6.65 -4.52 2.12
N ALA A 145 7.03 -4.56 3.40
CA ALA A 145 6.18 -5.08 4.47
C ALA A 145 4.98 -4.17 4.73
N GLY A 146 5.17 -2.85 4.64
CA GLY A 146 4.11 -1.87 4.83
C GLY A 146 2.99 -2.06 3.81
N ARG A 147 3.35 -2.20 2.52
CA ARG A 147 2.38 -2.46 1.44
C ARG A 147 1.62 -3.77 1.66
N LEU A 148 2.32 -4.83 2.08
CA LEU A 148 1.72 -6.16 2.31
C LEU A 148 0.71 -6.11 3.44
N ILE A 149 1.14 -5.58 4.59
CA ILE A 149 0.34 -5.57 5.81
C ILE A 149 -0.86 -4.63 5.66
N VAL A 150 -0.67 -3.43 5.09
CA VAL A 150 -1.76 -2.47 4.89
C VAL A 150 -2.78 -3.01 3.91
N LEU A 151 -2.36 -3.57 2.76
CA LEU A 151 -3.29 -4.15 1.79
C LEU A 151 -4.09 -5.30 2.42
N PHE A 152 -3.41 -6.21 3.13
CA PHE A 152 -4.06 -7.33 3.80
C PHE A 152 -5.09 -6.90 4.84
N ILE A 153 -4.71 -5.98 5.74
CA ILE A 153 -5.60 -5.48 6.80
C ILE A 153 -6.78 -4.71 6.20
N MET A 154 -6.54 -3.86 5.19
CA MET A 154 -7.62 -3.12 4.52
C MET A 154 -8.57 -4.07 3.82
N SER A 155 -8.08 -5.09 3.13
CA SER A 155 -8.95 -6.09 2.50
C SER A 155 -9.73 -6.93 3.51
N PHE A 156 -9.12 -7.30 4.63
CA PHE A 156 -9.82 -8.01 5.69
C PHE A 156 -10.95 -7.16 6.31
N GLU A 157 -10.67 -5.87 6.61
CA GLU A 157 -11.69 -4.96 7.15
C GLU A 157 -12.77 -4.64 6.13
N PHE A 158 -12.42 -4.46 4.86
CA PHE A 158 -13.35 -4.19 3.77
C PHE A 158 -14.33 -5.35 3.60
N ALA A 159 -13.87 -6.59 3.48
CA ALA A 159 -14.75 -7.75 3.37
C ALA A 159 -15.71 -7.85 4.57
N ARG A 160 -15.22 -7.63 5.78
CA ARG A 160 -16.04 -7.80 6.97
C ARG A 160 -17.04 -6.67 7.21
N LYS A 161 -16.66 -5.43 6.91
CA LYS A 161 -17.44 -4.23 7.24
C LYS A 161 -18.22 -3.68 6.05
N ILE A 162 -17.82 -3.96 4.82
CA ILE A 162 -18.52 -3.50 3.60
C ILE A 162 -19.33 -4.65 2.99
N LEU A 163 -18.75 -5.85 2.90
CA LEU A 163 -19.42 -7.03 2.33
C LEU A 163 -20.13 -7.88 3.40
N ASP A 164 -20.12 -7.45 4.66
CA ASP A 164 -20.68 -8.14 5.83
C ASP A 164 -20.27 -9.64 5.93
N ALA A 165 -19.06 -9.96 5.44
CA ALA A 165 -18.55 -11.32 5.42
C ALA A 165 -18.17 -11.83 6.82
N LYS A 166 -18.32 -13.14 7.03
CA LYS A 166 -17.79 -13.82 8.23
C LYS A 166 -16.27 -13.72 8.29
N LYS A 167 -15.69 -13.90 9.49
CA LYS A 167 -14.23 -13.76 9.72
C LYS A 167 -13.38 -14.62 8.79
N ALA A 168 -13.75 -15.90 8.61
CA ALA A 168 -13.02 -16.82 7.74
C ALA A 168 -13.08 -16.39 6.26
N SER A 169 -14.25 -16.00 5.77
CA SER A 169 -14.41 -15.49 4.40
C SER A 169 -13.68 -14.15 4.19
N SER A 170 -13.66 -13.30 5.21
CA SER A 170 -12.89 -12.05 5.17
C SER A 170 -11.38 -12.31 5.11
N LEU A 171 -10.90 -13.33 5.83
CA LEU A 171 -9.51 -13.77 5.77
C LEU A 171 -9.17 -14.30 4.38
N LEU A 172 -10.03 -15.15 3.82
CA LEU A 172 -9.85 -15.67 2.46
C LEU A 172 -9.81 -14.53 1.44
N TYR A 173 -10.74 -13.57 1.53
CA TYR A 173 -10.73 -12.39 0.67
C TYR A 173 -9.41 -11.60 0.78
N ALA A 174 -8.94 -11.34 2.01
CA ALA A 174 -7.68 -10.63 2.24
C ALA A 174 -6.47 -11.35 1.63
N VAL A 175 -6.40 -12.68 1.79
CA VAL A 175 -5.37 -13.53 1.17
C VAL A 175 -5.46 -13.46 -0.35
N MET A 176 -6.66 -13.63 -0.92
CA MET A 176 -6.87 -13.62 -2.37
C MET A 176 -6.50 -12.28 -3.01
N ILE A 177 -6.87 -11.15 -2.39
CA ILE A 177 -6.51 -9.83 -2.92
C ILE A 177 -5.00 -9.59 -2.80
N THR A 178 -4.43 -9.80 -1.62
CA THR A 178 -3.01 -9.51 -1.34
C THR A 178 -2.09 -10.36 -2.20
N PHE A 179 -2.38 -11.65 -2.33
CA PHE A 179 -1.57 -12.61 -3.09
C PHE A 179 -2.12 -12.89 -4.49
N SER A 180 -3.03 -12.03 -5.01
CA SER A 180 -3.50 -12.16 -6.39
C SER A 180 -2.36 -11.98 -7.38
N PRO A 181 -2.41 -12.63 -8.56
CA PRO A 181 -1.43 -12.41 -9.61
C PRO A 181 -1.28 -10.94 -9.98
N LEU A 182 -2.38 -10.17 -9.99
CA LEU A 182 -2.34 -8.74 -10.29
C LEU A 182 -1.50 -7.96 -9.25
N ALA A 183 -1.78 -8.15 -7.96
CA ALA A 183 -1.07 -7.45 -6.90
C ALA A 183 0.41 -7.85 -6.89
N GLN A 184 0.70 -9.15 -6.93
CA GLN A 184 2.07 -9.67 -6.84
C GLN A 184 2.91 -9.33 -8.09
N TRP A 185 2.30 -9.32 -9.27
CA TRP A 185 3.01 -8.92 -10.49
C TRP A 185 3.40 -7.45 -10.43
N TRP A 186 2.49 -6.55 -10.07
CA TRP A 186 2.77 -5.10 -10.03
C TRP A 186 3.22 -4.62 -8.64
N TRP A 187 3.84 -5.49 -7.84
CA TRP A 187 4.12 -5.20 -6.44
C TRP A 187 5.07 -4.02 -6.23
N SER A 188 5.95 -3.68 -7.18
CA SER A 188 6.89 -2.57 -7.05
C SER A 188 6.47 -1.34 -7.86
N VAL A 189 6.15 -1.56 -9.14
CA VAL A 189 5.98 -0.51 -10.13
C VAL A 189 4.48 -0.21 -10.28
N ASN A 190 4.08 1.07 -10.13
CA ASN A 190 2.72 1.59 -10.39
C ASN A 190 1.69 1.58 -9.24
N SER A 191 2.12 1.58 -7.98
CA SER A 191 1.25 1.86 -6.83
C SER A 191 0.00 0.94 -6.70
N ILE A 192 0.02 -0.28 -7.27
CA ILE A 192 -1.18 -1.13 -7.32
C ILE A 192 -1.71 -1.48 -5.91
N ALA A 193 -0.80 -1.81 -4.99
CA ALA A 193 -1.14 -2.18 -3.63
C ALA A 193 -1.77 -0.98 -2.89
N GLU A 194 -1.23 0.21 -3.11
CA GLU A 194 -1.71 1.48 -2.58
C GLU A 194 -3.08 1.83 -3.15
N ILE A 195 -3.29 1.70 -4.46
CA ILE A 195 -4.58 1.97 -5.12
C ILE A 195 -5.66 1.02 -4.59
N LEU A 196 -5.35 -0.28 -4.49
CA LEU A 196 -6.28 -1.28 -3.95
C LEU A 196 -6.58 -1.04 -2.47
N ALA A 197 -5.56 -0.80 -1.64
CA ALA A 197 -5.73 -0.54 -0.22
C ALA A 197 -6.48 0.78 0.03
N ALA A 198 -6.13 1.85 -0.70
CA ALA A 198 -6.75 3.15 -0.57
C ALA A 198 -8.20 3.16 -1.07
N GLY A 199 -8.50 2.49 -2.18
CA GLY A 199 -9.89 2.40 -2.66
C GLY A 199 -10.80 1.66 -1.68
N GLN A 200 -10.31 0.55 -1.11
CA GLN A 200 -11.00 -0.17 -0.03
C GLN A 200 -11.13 0.70 1.24
N GLY A 201 -10.05 1.35 1.64
CA GLY A 201 -10.00 2.26 2.78
C GLY A 201 -10.96 3.45 2.64
N LEU A 202 -11.09 4.00 1.43
CA LEU A 202 -11.98 5.11 1.13
C LEU A 202 -13.44 4.71 1.40
N VAL A 203 -13.91 3.58 0.87
CA VAL A 203 -15.27 3.07 1.14
C VAL A 203 -15.46 2.75 2.63
N LEU A 204 -14.47 2.11 3.25
CA LEU A 204 -14.50 1.73 4.65
C LEU A 204 -14.62 2.94 5.58
N PHE A 205 -13.72 3.92 5.43
CA PHE A 205 -13.73 5.13 6.24
C PHE A 205 -14.96 5.99 5.96
N TRP A 206 -15.46 5.99 4.72
CA TRP A 206 -16.72 6.65 4.39
C TRP A 206 -17.90 6.06 5.16
N LYS A 207 -18.07 4.72 5.15
CA LYS A 207 -19.10 4.04 5.95
C LYS A 207 -18.96 4.37 7.44
N LEU A 208 -17.74 4.37 7.97
CA LEU A 208 -17.49 4.68 9.39
C LEU A 208 -17.72 6.15 9.76
N TYR A 209 -17.47 7.08 8.83
CA TYR A 209 -17.79 8.50 8.99
C TYR A 209 -19.31 8.70 9.12
N LEU A 210 -20.08 8.10 8.20
CA LEU A 210 -21.54 8.23 8.15
C LEU A 210 -22.25 7.61 9.36
N GLN A 211 -21.68 6.56 9.95
CA GLN A 211 -22.27 5.88 11.12
C GLN A 211 -22.05 6.62 12.46
N ARG A 212 -21.37 7.78 12.45
CA ARG A 212 -20.94 8.45 13.68
C ARG A 212 -21.44 9.89 13.80
N ASN A 213 -21.85 10.22 15.02
CA ASN A 213 -22.31 11.56 15.39
C ASN A 213 -21.33 12.30 16.32
N ASP A 214 -20.27 11.64 16.79
CA ASP A 214 -19.25 12.22 17.66
C ASP A 214 -18.04 12.76 16.88
N ALA A 215 -17.13 13.45 17.58
CA ALA A 215 -15.94 14.05 16.97
C ALA A 215 -15.02 13.04 16.26
N LYS A 216 -15.08 11.75 16.64
CA LYS A 216 -14.35 10.67 15.97
C LYS A 216 -14.75 10.50 14.51
N ARG A 217 -15.90 11.01 14.05
CA ARG A 217 -16.25 11.04 12.63
C ARG A 217 -15.21 11.80 11.80
N PHE A 218 -14.61 12.87 12.33
CA PHE A 218 -13.62 13.66 11.60
C PHE A 218 -12.30 12.91 11.38
N LEU A 219 -11.96 11.96 12.26
CA LEU A 219 -10.84 11.03 12.00
C LEU A 219 -11.12 10.15 10.79
N PHE A 220 -12.35 9.64 10.66
CA PHE A 220 -12.74 8.85 9.49
C PHE A 220 -12.85 9.70 8.22
N ALA A 221 -13.37 10.93 8.33
CA ALA A 221 -13.37 11.87 7.21
C ALA A 221 -11.95 12.23 6.74
N ALA A 222 -11.01 12.43 7.66
CA ALA A 222 -9.59 12.58 7.34
C ALA A 222 -9.03 11.33 6.64
N GLY A 223 -9.41 10.13 7.12
CA GLY A 223 -9.09 8.86 6.46
C GLY A 223 -9.61 8.77 5.02
N VAL A 224 -10.83 9.23 4.75
CA VAL A 224 -11.39 9.31 3.39
C VAL A 224 -10.54 10.22 2.51
N LEU A 225 -10.22 11.42 2.97
CA LEU A 225 -9.40 12.39 2.23
C LEU A 225 -7.99 11.86 1.95
N TRP A 226 -7.38 11.22 2.94
CA TRP A 226 -6.05 10.65 2.81
C TRP A 226 -6.03 9.49 1.82
N CYS A 227 -7.00 8.57 1.89
CA CYS A 227 -7.16 7.49 0.90
C CYS A 227 -7.46 8.05 -0.50
N ALA A 228 -8.27 9.08 -0.62
CA ALA A 228 -8.52 9.74 -1.92
C ALA A 228 -7.22 10.33 -2.49
N GLY A 229 -6.41 10.99 -1.66
CA GLY A 229 -5.10 11.50 -2.06
C GLY A 229 -4.16 10.38 -2.52
N ILE A 230 -4.03 9.29 -1.77
CA ILE A 230 -3.23 8.11 -2.17
C ILE A 230 -3.72 7.54 -3.50
N PHE A 231 -5.04 7.38 -3.66
CA PHE A 231 -5.64 6.82 -4.87
C PHE A 231 -5.35 7.69 -6.09
N ILE A 232 -5.53 9.01 -5.99
CA ILE A 232 -5.27 9.98 -7.08
C ILE A 232 -3.78 10.05 -7.40
N PHE A 233 -2.93 10.10 -6.36
CA PHE A 233 -1.50 10.27 -6.50
C PHE A 233 -0.75 9.00 -6.93
N GLY A 234 -1.47 7.88 -7.08
CA GLY A 234 -0.99 6.70 -7.78
C GLY A 234 -0.64 6.95 -9.25
N ILE A 235 -1.22 7.97 -9.90
CA ILE A 235 -0.97 8.44 -11.28
C ILE A 235 -0.80 7.26 -12.27
N TYR A 236 -1.77 6.35 -12.26
CA TYR A 236 -1.81 5.23 -13.20
C TYR A 236 -3.25 5.00 -13.69
N PRO A 237 -3.67 5.73 -14.75
CA PRO A 237 -5.07 5.79 -15.17
C PRO A 237 -5.69 4.42 -15.44
N ALA A 238 -4.94 3.47 -15.99
CA ALA A 238 -5.46 2.13 -16.28
C ALA A 238 -5.98 1.41 -15.03
N TRP A 239 -5.30 1.56 -13.88
CA TRP A 239 -5.76 1.00 -12.60
C TRP A 239 -6.84 1.86 -11.97
N GLN A 240 -6.63 3.19 -11.96
CA GLN A 240 -7.53 4.13 -11.32
C GLN A 240 -8.92 4.12 -11.94
N VAL A 241 -9.04 4.02 -13.26
CA VAL A 241 -10.33 3.99 -13.95
C VAL A 241 -11.09 2.71 -13.63
N SER A 242 -10.46 1.55 -13.79
CA SER A 242 -11.11 0.25 -13.56
C SER A 242 -11.50 0.06 -12.09
N PHE A 243 -10.60 0.33 -11.15
CA PHE A 243 -10.89 0.23 -9.72
C PHE A 243 -11.77 1.37 -9.22
N GLY A 244 -11.68 2.54 -9.85
CA GLY A 244 -12.51 3.69 -9.54
C GLY A 244 -13.99 3.37 -9.72
N TRP A 245 -14.37 2.72 -10.82
CA TRP A 245 -15.75 2.25 -11.01
C TRP A 245 -16.18 1.24 -9.94
N ALA A 246 -15.35 0.23 -9.66
CA ALA A 246 -15.66 -0.78 -8.66
C ALA A 246 -15.92 -0.16 -7.27
N PHE A 247 -15.02 0.72 -6.81
CA PHE A 247 -15.16 1.37 -5.51
C PHE A 247 -16.25 2.44 -5.50
N LEU A 248 -16.54 3.10 -6.64
CA LEU A 248 -17.66 4.02 -6.77
C LEU A 248 -19.00 3.31 -6.56
N PHE A 249 -19.20 2.11 -7.15
CA PHE A 249 -20.41 1.34 -6.90
C PHE A 249 -20.53 0.94 -5.42
N CYS A 250 -19.45 0.53 -4.78
CA CYS A 250 -19.44 0.26 -3.34
C CYS A 250 -19.75 1.52 -2.51
N LEU A 251 -19.19 2.68 -2.87
CA LEU A 251 -19.48 3.96 -2.23
C LEU A 251 -20.96 4.30 -2.31
N ILE A 252 -21.54 4.24 -3.51
CA ILE A 252 -22.97 4.50 -3.72
C ILE A 252 -23.80 3.55 -2.86
N ALA A 253 -23.46 2.25 -2.84
CA ALA A 253 -24.19 1.24 -2.08
C ALA A 253 -24.20 1.49 -0.56
N VAL A 254 -23.12 2.03 0.01
CA VAL A 254 -23.03 2.32 1.46
C VAL A 254 -23.49 3.74 1.84
N THR A 255 -23.82 4.57 0.86
CA THR A 255 -24.21 5.97 1.09
C THR A 255 -25.72 6.10 1.26
N PRO A 256 -26.22 6.62 2.39
CA PRO A 256 -27.63 6.82 2.60
C PRO A 256 -28.15 8.06 1.86
N ARG A 257 -29.48 8.15 1.66
CA ARG A 257 -30.11 9.22 0.86
C ARG A 257 -29.97 10.61 1.49
N ASP A 258 -29.87 10.70 2.80
CA ASP A 258 -29.73 11.91 3.61
C ASP A 258 -28.28 12.39 3.76
N VAL A 259 -27.33 11.80 3.04
CA VAL A 259 -25.91 12.14 3.13
C VAL A 259 -25.63 13.64 2.93
N LEU A 260 -26.45 14.32 2.13
CA LEU A 260 -26.30 15.75 1.85
C LEU A 260 -26.43 16.60 3.10
N ASP A 261 -27.28 16.23 4.05
CA ASP A 261 -27.44 16.97 5.31
C ASP A 261 -26.19 16.81 6.20
N THR A 262 -25.65 15.59 6.23
CA THR A 262 -24.39 15.28 6.92
C THR A 262 -23.22 16.05 6.31
N LEU A 263 -23.10 16.07 4.97
CA LEU A 263 -22.07 16.83 4.27
C LEU A 263 -22.22 18.33 4.44
N ARG A 264 -23.45 18.86 4.43
CA ARG A 264 -23.73 20.29 4.64
C ARG A 264 -23.33 20.74 6.04
N ARG A 265 -23.59 19.91 7.05
CA ARG A 265 -23.15 20.14 8.43
C ARG A 265 -21.63 20.20 8.53
N ASP A 266 -20.93 19.31 7.84
CA ASP A 266 -19.48 19.14 7.91
C ASP A 266 -18.72 19.85 6.77
N LYS A 267 -19.37 20.77 6.05
CA LYS A 267 -18.89 21.36 4.79
C LYS A 267 -17.51 22.03 4.89
N ILE A 268 -17.23 22.73 5.98
CA ILE A 268 -15.97 23.45 6.17
C ILE A 268 -14.81 22.45 6.25
N PHE A 269 -15.01 21.35 6.98
CA PHE A 269 -14.02 20.29 7.08
C PHE A 269 -13.70 19.69 5.72
N TRP A 270 -14.73 19.38 4.92
CA TRP A 270 -14.54 18.81 3.58
C TRP A 270 -13.85 19.78 2.62
N LEU A 271 -14.22 21.07 2.63
CA LEU A 271 -13.58 22.08 1.78
C LEU A 271 -12.09 22.27 2.11
N VAL A 272 -11.76 22.43 3.39
CA VAL A 272 -10.37 22.55 3.85
C VAL A 272 -9.61 21.26 3.55
N GLY A 273 -10.21 20.11 3.84
CA GLY A 273 -9.63 18.81 3.59
C GLY A 273 -9.33 18.54 2.11
N LEU A 274 -10.26 18.89 1.21
CA LEU A 274 -10.04 18.78 -0.23
C LEU A 274 -8.92 19.69 -0.71
N ALA A 275 -8.83 20.92 -0.20
CA ALA A 275 -7.71 21.82 -0.52
C ALA A 275 -6.36 21.23 -0.08
N LEU A 276 -6.29 20.62 1.11
CA LEU A 276 -5.10 19.95 1.62
C LEU A 276 -4.68 18.72 0.80
N VAL A 277 -5.60 18.11 0.04
CA VAL A 277 -5.29 17.03 -0.91
C VAL A 277 -4.89 17.58 -2.27
N ILE A 278 -5.68 18.49 -2.82
CA ILE A 278 -5.52 18.99 -4.19
C ILE A 278 -4.27 19.87 -4.33
N VAL A 279 -4.00 20.76 -3.37
CA VAL A 279 -2.90 21.73 -3.49
C VAL A 279 -1.53 21.05 -3.57
N PRO A 280 -1.15 20.10 -2.68
CA PRO A 280 0.14 19.41 -2.80
C PRO A 280 0.26 18.59 -4.09
N ILE A 281 -0.83 17.94 -4.53
CA ILE A 281 -0.85 17.14 -5.75
C ILE A 281 -0.68 18.03 -6.98
N ALA A 282 -1.44 19.13 -7.07
CA ALA A 282 -1.35 20.08 -8.15
C ALA A 282 0.05 20.71 -8.21
N HIS A 283 0.60 21.13 -7.07
CA HIS A 283 1.96 21.64 -7.00
C HIS A 283 2.98 20.62 -7.50
N ALA A 284 2.89 19.36 -7.06
CA ALA A 284 3.78 18.30 -7.53
C ALA A 284 3.73 18.11 -9.06
N ILE A 285 2.53 18.12 -9.63
CA ILE A 285 2.34 17.98 -11.08
C ILE A 285 2.93 19.19 -11.81
N LEU A 286 2.59 20.41 -11.38
CA LEU A 286 3.06 21.66 -12.00
C LEU A 286 4.59 21.79 -11.95
N SER A 287 5.22 21.52 -10.81
CA SER A 287 6.68 21.51 -10.64
C SER A 287 7.38 20.48 -11.52
N SER A 288 6.65 19.47 -11.99
CA SER A 288 7.18 18.40 -12.84
C SER A 288 6.94 18.64 -14.33
N MET A 289 6.09 19.59 -14.72
CA MET A 289 5.66 19.76 -16.12
C MET A 289 6.79 20.14 -17.07
N GLU A 290 7.74 20.96 -16.64
CA GLU A 290 8.85 21.39 -17.49
C GLU A 290 9.77 20.20 -17.84
N VAL A 291 10.08 19.37 -16.85
CA VAL A 291 10.92 18.18 -17.03
C VAL A 291 10.17 17.07 -17.78
N VAL A 292 8.88 16.89 -17.52
CA VAL A 292 8.04 15.92 -18.27
C VAL A 292 7.99 16.29 -19.76
N LYS A 293 7.83 17.57 -20.09
CA LYS A 293 7.87 18.05 -21.49
C LYS A 293 9.20 17.75 -22.17
N LEU A 294 10.32 17.91 -21.45
CA LEU A 294 11.66 17.60 -21.98
C LEU A 294 11.85 16.09 -22.23
N THR A 295 11.23 15.23 -21.43
CA THR A 295 11.31 13.76 -21.59
C THR A 295 10.30 13.18 -22.58
N ALA A 296 9.22 13.90 -22.91
CA ALA A 296 8.16 13.42 -23.81
C ALA A 296 8.42 13.70 -25.31
N VAL A 297 9.53 14.37 -25.65
CA VAL A 297 9.89 14.77 -27.02
C VAL A 297 10.94 13.84 -27.66
N THR A 298 11.24 12.71 -27.03
CA THR A 298 12.07 11.62 -27.59
C THR A 298 11.24 10.36 -27.75
#